data_AF-A0A847LME4-F1
#
_entry.id   AF-A0A847LME4-F1
#
_cell.length_a   1.000
_cell.length_b   1.000
_cell.length_c   1.000
_cell.angle_alpha   90.00
_cell.angle_beta   90.00
_cell.angle_gamma   90.00
#
_symmetry.space_group_name_H-M   'P 1'
#
loop_
_entity.id
_entity.type
_entity.pdbx_description
1 polymer ?
#
loop_
_entity_poly.entity_id
_entity_poly.type
_entity_poly.pdbx_seq_one_letter_code
_entity_poly.pdbx_strand_id
1 'polypeptide(L)'
;MSRFLPGSRVWLPLIGLSLLAAVFAYTAQADSTLTIPVPEEAARNKKVTLTLRIPPKTEPLTIQDKPVKMASKRSLIIWNSNPLPPLSKQDEFKTIMQKFQDKGWIKLFTSREVLAVGKVDKYLAVRVLEQVCDSVLEILQAPDVSRLVRKVNLDATDIEDLRRLVQRFGTELVMFGNNPTKIDKDLLQLQERIKNARQGILKVIKVEGIEDGGTVIHLGVD
;
A
#
# COMPACT_ATOMS: atom_id res chain seq x y z
N MET A 1 11.89 67.13 -26.11
CA MET A 1 11.98 65.67 -26.32
C MET A 1 11.77 65.05 -24.95
N SER A 2 10.77 64.22 -24.64
CA SER A 2 10.15 63.14 -25.39
C SER A 2 8.64 63.05 -25.04
N ARG A 3 7.83 62.74 -26.05
CA ARG A 3 6.40 62.47 -25.89
C ARG A 3 6.24 61.09 -25.24
N PHE A 4 5.69 61.03 -24.04
CA PHE A 4 5.24 59.77 -23.46
C PHE A 4 3.99 59.31 -24.21
N LEU A 5 4.11 58.19 -24.93
CA LEU A 5 2.99 57.55 -25.61
C LEU A 5 1.90 57.17 -24.59
N PRO A 6 0.63 57.57 -24.81
CA PRO A 6 -0.46 57.19 -23.92
C PRO A 6 -0.67 55.67 -24.01
N GLY A 7 -0.58 54.97 -22.88
CA GLY A 7 -0.78 53.51 -22.80
C GLY A 7 0.45 52.67 -22.44
N SER A 8 1.63 53.28 -22.23
CA SER A 8 2.86 52.53 -21.88
C SER A 8 2.74 51.68 -20.61
N ARG A 9 1.87 52.08 -19.66
CA ARG A 9 1.60 51.34 -18.42
C ARG A 9 0.87 50.00 -18.63
N VAL A 10 0.17 49.82 -19.75
CA VAL A 10 -0.57 48.58 -20.06
C VAL A 10 0.26 47.65 -20.96
N TRP A 11 1.12 48.21 -21.80
CA TRP A 11 1.99 47.43 -22.69
C TRP A 11 3.15 46.75 -21.96
N LEU A 12 3.74 47.39 -20.95
CA LEU A 12 4.80 46.81 -20.13
C LEU A 12 4.43 45.46 -19.47
N PRO A 13 3.29 45.31 -18.77
CA PRO A 13 2.91 44.04 -18.19
C PRO A 13 2.52 42.98 -19.24
N LEU A 14 1.94 43.37 -20.37
CA LEU A 14 1.60 42.44 -21.46
C LEU A 14 2.84 41.88 -22.16
N ILE A 15 3.85 42.73 -22.40
CA ILE A 15 5.14 42.28 -22.94
C ILE A 15 5.82 41.35 -21.93
N GLY A 16 5.81 41.69 -20.64
CA GLY A 16 6.34 40.83 -19.58
C GLY A 16 5.66 39.46 -19.52
N LEU A 17 4.33 39.41 -19.63
CA LEU A 17 3.56 38.16 -19.65
C LEU A 17 3.87 37.31 -20.89
N SER A 18 4.01 37.93 -22.07
CA SER A 18 4.39 37.22 -23.29
C SER A 18 5.83 36.68 -23.24
N LEU A 19 6.74 37.40 -22.59
CA LEU A 19 8.13 36.99 -22.44
C LEU A 19 8.23 35.80 -21.45
N LEU A 20 7.45 35.84 -20.37
CA LEU A 20 7.30 34.71 -19.44
C LEU A 20 6.70 33.47 -20.13
N ALA A 21 5.63 33.63 -20.91
CA ALA A 21 5.04 32.54 -21.67
C ALA A 21 6.00 31.94 -22.70
N ALA A 22 6.80 32.78 -23.37
CA ALA A 22 7.83 32.33 -24.30
C ALA A 22 8.95 31.54 -23.60
N VAL A 23 9.39 31.97 -22.41
CA VAL A 23 10.39 31.24 -21.61
C VAL A 23 9.83 29.89 -21.15
N PHE A 24 8.59 29.84 -20.66
CA PHE A 24 7.95 28.57 -20.27
C PHE A 24 7.77 27.61 -21.46
N ALA A 25 7.39 28.11 -22.63
CA ALA A 25 7.26 27.30 -23.84
C ALA A 25 8.61 26.76 -24.33
N TYR A 26 9.69 27.53 -24.21
CA TYR A 26 11.04 27.10 -24.59
C TYR A 26 11.59 26.01 -23.64
N THR A 27 11.19 26.03 -22.36
CA THR A 27 11.61 25.01 -21.37
C THR A 27 10.76 23.74 -21.37
N ALA A 28 9.71 23.65 -22.20
CA ALA A 28 8.73 22.56 -22.16
C ALA A 28 8.91 21.47 -23.24
N GLN A 29 9.99 21.51 -24.04
CA GLN A 29 10.34 20.40 -24.94
C GLN A 29 11.42 19.52 -24.32
N ALA A 30 11.05 18.80 -23.27
CA ALA A 30 11.81 17.67 -22.77
C ALA A 30 11.43 16.43 -23.59
N ASP A 31 12.23 16.12 -24.59
CA ASP A 31 12.14 14.88 -25.36
C ASP A 31 12.48 13.71 -24.42
N SER A 32 11.45 13.10 -23.84
CA SER A 32 11.55 12.02 -22.85
C SER A 32 11.83 10.69 -23.54
N THR A 33 13.05 10.53 -24.04
CA THR A 33 13.57 9.21 -24.39
C THR A 33 14.51 8.74 -23.29
N LEU A 34 13.98 7.86 -22.44
CA LEU A 34 14.72 7.20 -21.38
C LEU A 34 15.57 6.09 -22.00
N THR A 35 16.88 6.31 -22.16
CA THR A 35 17.81 5.28 -22.63
C THR A 35 18.27 4.44 -21.44
N ILE A 36 17.72 3.23 -21.33
CA ILE A 36 18.17 2.22 -20.38
C ILE A 36 19.37 1.50 -21.02
N PRO A 37 20.59 1.56 -20.45
CA PRO A 37 21.72 0.81 -20.99
C PRO A 37 21.48 -0.69 -20.75
N VAL A 38 21.18 -1.40 -21.82
CA VAL A 38 21.07 -2.86 -21.82
C VAL A 38 22.47 -3.42 -22.14
N PRO A 39 22.96 -4.43 -21.39
CA PRO A 39 24.23 -5.10 -21.71
C PRO A 39 24.21 -5.63 -23.16
N GLU A 40 25.28 -5.39 -23.91
CA GLU A 40 25.38 -5.63 -25.36
C GLU A 40 25.10 -7.09 -25.77
N GLU A 41 25.21 -8.05 -24.85
CA GLU A 41 24.97 -9.46 -25.11
C GLU A 41 23.46 -9.82 -25.16
N ALA A 42 22.58 -9.03 -24.55
CA ALA A 42 21.13 -9.28 -24.52
C ALA A 42 20.35 -8.57 -25.64
N ALA A 43 20.95 -7.60 -26.33
CA ALA A 43 20.29 -6.79 -27.36
C ALA A 43 20.14 -7.50 -28.73
N ARG A 44 20.75 -8.67 -28.94
CA ARG A 44 20.74 -9.35 -30.25
C ARG A 44 19.58 -10.31 -30.49
N ASN A 45 18.84 -10.75 -29.46
CA ASN A 45 17.78 -11.75 -29.66
C ASN A 45 16.45 -11.37 -28.99
N LYS A 46 15.40 -11.26 -29.81
CA LYS A 46 14.01 -10.88 -29.44
C LYS A 46 13.29 -11.88 -28.51
N LYS A 47 13.96 -12.93 -28.06
CA LYS A 47 13.45 -13.95 -27.12
C LYS A 47 14.58 -14.33 -26.17
N VAL A 48 14.37 -14.08 -24.88
CA VAL A 48 15.24 -14.52 -23.79
C VAL A 48 14.74 -15.87 -23.31
N THR A 49 15.56 -16.91 -23.46
CA THR A 49 15.25 -18.26 -22.97
C THR A 49 15.92 -18.45 -21.61
N LEU A 50 15.13 -18.52 -20.55
CA LEU A 50 15.62 -18.85 -19.20
C LEU A 50 15.73 -20.37 -19.06
N THR A 51 16.94 -20.89 -18.89
CA THR A 51 17.20 -22.30 -18.63
C THR A 51 17.35 -22.54 -17.13
N LEU A 52 16.27 -22.97 -16.48
CA LEU A 52 16.29 -23.44 -15.09
C LEU A 52 16.85 -24.86 -15.05
N ARG A 53 18.10 -25.00 -14.62
CA ARG A 53 18.75 -26.30 -14.40
C ARG A 53 18.33 -26.85 -13.04
N ILE A 54 17.32 -27.73 -13.04
CA ILE A 54 16.90 -28.48 -11.86
C ILE A 54 17.98 -29.55 -11.57
N PRO A 55 18.57 -29.62 -10.37
CA PRO A 55 19.55 -30.65 -10.04
C PRO A 55 18.87 -32.03 -10.06
N PRO A 56 19.47 -33.04 -10.72
CA PRO A 56 18.92 -34.38 -10.70
C PRO A 56 19.24 -34.98 -9.33
N LYS A 57 18.20 -35.51 -8.67
CA LYS A 57 18.19 -36.16 -7.34
C LYS A 57 17.82 -35.23 -6.18
N THR A 58 16.58 -34.75 -6.18
CA THR A 58 15.83 -34.67 -4.92
C THR A 58 15.10 -36.00 -4.78
N GLU A 59 15.53 -36.81 -3.82
CA GLU A 59 14.72 -37.92 -3.32
C GLU A 59 13.31 -37.39 -3.04
N PRO A 60 12.24 -38.12 -3.40
CA PRO A 60 10.89 -37.65 -3.16
C PRO A 60 10.78 -37.31 -1.67
N LEU A 61 10.36 -36.07 -1.36
CA LEU A 61 9.97 -35.71 0.00
C LEU A 61 9.01 -36.80 0.45
N THR A 62 9.46 -37.63 1.39
CA THR A 62 8.62 -38.67 1.96
C THR A 62 7.55 -37.92 2.73
N ILE A 63 6.43 -37.64 2.07
CA ILE A 63 5.21 -37.24 2.71
C ILE A 63 4.92 -38.42 3.63
N GLN A 64 5.26 -38.25 4.91
CA GLN A 64 4.79 -39.17 5.92
C GLN A 64 3.28 -38.98 5.93
N ASP A 65 2.57 -39.74 5.11
CA ASP A 65 1.17 -40.06 5.31
C ASP A 65 1.12 -40.85 6.61
N LYS A 66 1.26 -40.14 7.73
CA LYS A 66 0.79 -40.64 9.01
C LYS A 66 -0.69 -40.88 8.75
N PRO A 67 -1.16 -42.14 8.73
CA PRO A 67 -2.58 -42.37 8.57
C PRO A 67 -3.26 -41.56 9.67
N VAL A 68 -4.19 -40.70 9.26
CA VAL A 68 -5.06 -39.99 10.20
C VAL A 68 -5.68 -41.09 11.05
N LYS A 69 -5.18 -41.24 12.28
CA LYS A 69 -5.73 -42.21 13.23
C LYS A 69 -7.16 -41.73 13.46
N MET A 70 -8.10 -42.37 12.79
CA MET A 70 -9.52 -42.19 13.08
C MET A 70 -9.70 -42.56 14.55
N ALA A 71 -9.85 -41.55 15.41
CA ALA A 71 -10.22 -41.75 16.79
C ALA A 71 -11.60 -42.42 16.79
N SER A 72 -11.59 -43.70 17.12
CA SER A 72 -12.70 -44.64 17.08
C SER A 72 -13.97 -44.15 17.79
N LYS A 73 -15.11 -44.30 17.09
CA LYS A 73 -16.46 -44.69 17.56
C LYS A 73 -16.76 -44.62 19.08
N ARG A 74 -16.75 -43.42 19.65
CA ARG A 74 -17.60 -42.95 20.76
C ARG A 74 -17.20 -41.50 20.95
N SER A 75 -18.04 -40.56 20.53
CA SER A 75 -17.82 -39.14 20.68
C SER A 75 -17.85 -38.75 22.17
N LEU A 76 -16.77 -39.07 22.89
CA LEU A 76 -16.38 -38.26 24.02
C LEU A 76 -16.01 -36.91 23.40
N ILE A 77 -16.93 -35.97 23.48
CA ILE A 77 -16.65 -34.56 23.28
C ILE A 77 -15.51 -34.26 24.27
N ILE A 78 -14.27 -34.29 23.80
CA ILE A 78 -13.12 -33.89 24.60
C ILE A 78 -13.33 -32.40 24.81
N TRP A 79 -13.85 -32.04 25.98
CA TRP A 79 -14.05 -30.66 26.37
C TRP A 79 -12.68 -29.97 26.34
N ASN A 80 -12.48 -29.15 25.32
CA ASN A 80 -11.27 -28.34 25.24
C ASN A 80 -11.47 -27.14 26.16
N SER A 81 -10.77 -27.12 27.28
CA SER A 81 -10.77 -26.01 28.25
C SER A 81 -10.16 -24.72 27.69
N ASN A 82 -9.52 -24.76 26.51
CA ASN A 82 -9.08 -23.60 25.76
C ASN A 82 -9.47 -23.71 24.28
N PRO A 83 -10.74 -23.41 23.94
CA PRO A 83 -11.23 -23.55 22.57
C PRO A 83 -10.57 -22.57 21.57
N LEU A 84 -9.92 -21.51 22.08
CA LEU A 84 -9.29 -20.47 21.28
C LEU A 84 -7.84 -20.28 21.73
N PRO A 85 -6.87 -20.97 21.12
CA PRO A 85 -5.47 -20.74 21.44
C PRO A 85 -5.10 -19.27 21.13
N PRO A 86 -4.35 -18.60 22.02
CA PRO A 86 -3.87 -17.25 21.76
C PRO A 86 -2.94 -17.25 20.55
N LEU A 87 -2.93 -16.15 19.80
CA LEU A 87 -2.00 -15.95 18.70
C LEU A 87 -0.55 -16.00 19.19
N SER A 88 0.35 -16.43 18.29
CA SER A 88 1.79 -16.44 18.59
C SER A 88 2.26 -15.01 18.90
N LYS A 89 3.22 -14.87 19.81
CA LYS A 89 3.79 -13.55 20.15
C LYS A 89 4.52 -12.89 18.97
N GLN A 90 5.00 -13.70 18.02
CA GLN A 90 5.75 -13.27 16.83
C GLN A 90 4.88 -13.22 15.58
N ASP A 91 3.57 -13.15 15.76
CA ASP A 91 2.63 -13.23 14.65
C ASP A 91 2.59 -11.92 13.83
N GLU A 92 2.55 -12.07 12.50
CA GLU A 92 2.45 -10.96 11.54
C GLU A 92 1.25 -10.04 11.84
N PHE A 93 0.16 -10.60 12.37
CA PHE A 93 -1.02 -9.85 12.79
C PHE A 93 -0.66 -8.68 13.71
N LYS A 94 0.20 -8.92 14.71
CA LYS A 94 0.54 -7.88 15.69
C LYS A 94 1.35 -6.77 15.04
N THR A 95 2.32 -7.13 14.21
CA THR A 95 3.15 -6.18 13.47
C THR A 95 2.31 -5.30 12.55
N ILE A 96 1.39 -5.90 11.79
CA ILE A 96 0.51 -5.16 10.87
C ILE A 96 -0.43 -4.25 11.68
N MET A 97 -1.09 -4.77 12.73
CA MET A 97 -2.02 -3.97 13.53
C MET A 97 -1.33 -2.83 14.29
N GLN A 98 -0.07 -3.00 14.72
CA GLN A 98 0.72 -1.91 15.29
C GLN A 98 0.96 -0.80 14.26
N LYS A 99 1.31 -1.13 13.01
CA LYS A 99 1.43 -0.11 11.94
C LYS A 99 0.12 0.67 11.75
N PHE A 100 -1.03 -0.01 11.77
CA PHE A 100 -2.34 0.65 11.66
C PHE A 100 -2.69 1.48 12.90
N GLN A 101 -2.24 1.07 14.08
CA GLN A 101 -2.37 1.83 15.32
C GLN A 101 -1.55 3.13 15.26
N ASP A 102 -0.29 3.04 14.83
CA ASP A 102 0.63 4.18 14.71
C ASP A 102 0.12 5.19 13.66
N LYS A 103 -0.49 4.69 12.59
CA LYS A 103 -1.14 5.52 11.56
C LYS A 103 -2.51 6.09 11.99
N GLY A 104 -3.06 5.66 13.14
CA GLY A 104 -4.30 6.20 13.71
C GLY A 104 -5.60 5.58 13.17
N TRP A 105 -5.55 4.44 12.49
CA TRP A 105 -6.73 3.79 11.87
C TRP A 105 -7.57 2.95 12.83
N ILE A 106 -7.05 2.68 14.03
CA ILE A 106 -7.80 1.99 15.09
C ILE A 106 -8.54 3.03 15.93
N LYS A 107 -9.84 3.21 15.69
CA LYS A 107 -10.67 4.22 16.38
C LYS A 107 -11.02 3.87 17.83
N LEU A 108 -11.49 2.64 18.09
CA LEU A 108 -11.96 2.21 19.41
C LEU A 108 -10.81 2.01 20.41
N PHE A 109 -11.02 2.48 21.64
CA PHE A 109 -10.10 2.31 22.76
C PHE A 109 -9.88 0.84 23.12
N THR A 110 -10.96 0.05 23.14
CA THR A 110 -10.92 -1.39 23.47
C THR A 110 -9.99 -2.17 22.54
N SER A 111 -10.03 -1.88 21.24
CA SER A 111 -9.15 -2.53 20.26
C SER A 111 -7.69 -2.13 20.39
N ARG A 112 -7.41 -0.88 20.81
CA ARG A 112 -6.04 -0.44 21.15
C ARG A 112 -5.53 -1.16 22.39
N GLU A 113 -6.38 -1.32 23.39
CA GLU A 113 -6.06 -2.04 24.63
C GLU A 113 -5.78 -3.52 24.37
N VAL A 114 -6.59 -4.18 23.53
CA VAL A 114 -6.37 -5.57 23.11
C VAL A 114 -4.99 -5.76 22.48
N LEU A 115 -4.52 -4.83 21.66
CA LEU A 115 -3.19 -4.89 21.05
C LEU A 115 -2.06 -4.66 22.08
N ALA A 116 -2.32 -3.89 23.14
CA ALA A 116 -1.37 -3.61 24.22
C ALA A 116 -1.18 -4.81 25.17
N VAL A 117 -2.25 -5.56 25.46
CA VAL A 117 -2.24 -6.68 26.43
C VAL A 117 -1.39 -7.88 25.96
N GLY A 118 -1.02 -7.92 24.67
CA GLY A 118 -0.01 -8.83 24.13
C GLY A 118 -0.41 -10.30 23.99
N LYS A 119 -1.46 -10.75 24.70
CA LYS A 119 -2.16 -12.02 24.46
C LYS A 119 -3.45 -11.71 23.73
N VAL A 120 -3.47 -11.97 22.43
CA VAL A 120 -4.64 -11.76 21.57
C VAL A 120 -5.16 -13.12 21.14
N ASP A 121 -6.40 -13.43 21.51
CA ASP A 121 -7.08 -14.63 21.01
C ASP A 121 -7.55 -14.41 19.58
N LYS A 122 -7.71 -15.50 18.82
CA LYS A 122 -8.23 -15.43 17.43
C LYS A 122 -9.53 -14.62 17.33
N TYR A 123 -10.44 -14.78 18.28
CA TYR A 123 -11.71 -14.04 18.31
C TYR A 123 -11.49 -12.53 18.44
N LEU A 124 -10.60 -12.11 19.34
CA LEU A 124 -10.28 -10.70 19.55
C LEU A 124 -9.55 -10.13 18.33
N ALA A 125 -8.66 -10.92 17.71
CA ALA A 125 -7.97 -10.53 16.49
C ALA A 125 -8.93 -10.24 15.34
N VAL A 126 -9.96 -11.08 15.16
CA VAL A 126 -10.98 -10.91 14.12
C VAL A 126 -11.80 -9.64 14.35
N ARG A 127 -12.21 -9.34 15.59
CA ARG A 127 -12.91 -8.09 15.90
C ARG A 127 -12.07 -6.84 15.60
N VAL A 128 -10.79 -6.87 15.96
CA VAL A 128 -9.88 -5.76 15.68
C VAL A 128 -9.69 -5.60 14.17
N LEU A 129 -9.53 -6.72 13.44
CA LEU A 129 -9.40 -6.71 11.99
C LEU A 129 -10.65 -6.15 11.30
N GLU A 130 -11.84 -6.60 11.70
CA GLU A 130 -13.13 -6.11 11.20
C GLU A 130 -13.25 -4.60 11.37
N GLN A 131 -12.99 -4.10 12.57
CA GLN A 131 -13.06 -2.67 12.85
C GLN A 131 -12.06 -1.85 12.01
N VAL A 132 -10.85 -2.37 11.80
CA VAL A 132 -9.85 -1.71 10.94
C VAL A 132 -10.31 -1.71 9.50
N CYS A 133 -10.81 -2.84 9.00
CA CYS A 133 -11.38 -2.94 7.66
C CYS A 133 -12.52 -1.94 7.47
N ASP A 134 -13.48 -1.85 8.41
CA ASP A 134 -14.57 -0.88 8.33
C ASP A 134 -14.05 0.56 8.34
N SER A 135 -13.12 0.87 9.24
CA SER A 135 -12.52 2.22 9.34
C SER A 135 -11.78 2.63 8.07
N VAL A 136 -11.14 1.68 7.39
CA VAL A 136 -10.44 1.91 6.12
C VAL A 136 -11.43 1.97 4.94
N LEU A 137 -12.47 1.14 4.94
CA LEU A 137 -13.48 1.10 3.88
C LEU A 137 -14.45 2.29 3.94
N GLU A 138 -14.61 2.96 5.08
CA GLU A 138 -15.29 4.26 5.17
C GLU A 138 -14.74 5.29 4.15
N ILE A 139 -13.45 5.18 3.77
CA ILE A 139 -12.84 6.04 2.75
C ILE A 139 -13.59 5.94 1.41
N LEU A 140 -14.04 4.73 1.03
CA LEU A 140 -14.76 4.52 -0.22
C LEU A 140 -16.19 5.05 -0.18
N GLN A 141 -16.76 5.17 1.02
CA GLN A 141 -18.12 5.68 1.22
C GLN A 141 -18.17 7.21 1.28
N ALA A 142 -17.01 7.88 1.44
CA ALA A 142 -16.94 9.33 1.49
C ALA A 142 -17.31 9.98 0.13
N PRO A 143 -17.99 11.14 0.13
CA PRO A 143 -18.39 11.83 -1.10
C PRO A 143 -17.20 12.31 -1.95
N ASP A 144 -16.07 12.64 -1.30
CA ASP A 144 -14.86 13.20 -1.92
C ASP A 144 -13.67 12.21 -1.89
N VAL A 145 -13.90 10.96 -2.33
CA VAL A 145 -12.90 9.87 -2.26
C VAL A 145 -11.53 10.27 -2.80
N SER A 146 -11.46 10.85 -4.01
CA SER A 146 -10.18 11.17 -4.66
C SER A 146 -9.33 12.19 -3.89
N ARG A 147 -9.97 13.13 -3.20
CA ARG A 147 -9.27 14.11 -2.35
C ARG A 147 -8.84 13.49 -1.04
N LEU A 148 -9.70 12.66 -0.44
CA LEU A 148 -9.43 12.00 0.83
C LEU A 148 -8.26 11.00 0.69
N VAL A 149 -8.27 10.20 -0.37
CA VAL A 149 -7.23 9.22 -0.69
C VAL A 149 -5.84 9.86 -0.81
N ARG A 150 -5.75 11.10 -1.31
CA ARG A 150 -4.48 11.86 -1.37
C ARG A 150 -3.98 12.36 -0.01
N LYS A 151 -4.89 12.60 0.94
CA LYS A 151 -4.57 13.10 2.30
C LYS A 151 -4.33 11.98 3.30
N VAL A 152 -4.83 10.78 3.01
CA VAL A 152 -4.71 9.61 3.85
C VAL A 152 -3.25 9.12 3.89
N ASN A 153 -2.78 8.77 5.08
CA ASN A 153 -1.44 8.22 5.36
C ASN A 153 -1.34 6.70 5.15
N LEU A 154 -2.16 6.13 4.24
CA LEU A 154 -2.12 4.72 3.86
C LEU A 154 -1.42 4.54 2.52
N ASP A 155 -0.59 3.53 2.43
CA ASP A 155 0.13 3.13 1.22
C ASP A 155 -0.53 1.89 0.61
N ALA A 156 -0.25 1.62 -0.67
CA ALA A 156 -0.80 0.47 -1.36
C ALA A 156 -0.37 -0.88 -0.73
N THR A 157 0.77 -0.88 -0.05
CA THR A 157 1.32 -2.03 0.70
C THR A 157 0.55 -2.29 1.99
N ASP A 158 0.10 -1.27 2.71
CA ASP A 158 -0.72 -1.44 3.92
C ASP A 158 -2.06 -2.12 3.58
N ILE A 159 -2.66 -1.73 2.45
CA ILE A 159 -3.91 -2.35 1.98
C ILE A 159 -3.68 -3.81 1.59
N GLU A 160 -2.53 -4.13 1.02
CA GLU A 160 -2.16 -5.53 0.72
C GLU A 160 -1.96 -6.35 2.00
N ASP A 161 -1.30 -5.78 3.02
CA ASP A 161 -1.15 -6.39 4.34
C ASP A 161 -2.53 -6.68 4.97
N LEU A 162 -3.49 -5.77 4.87
CA LEU A 162 -4.87 -6.01 5.32
C LEU A 162 -5.57 -7.12 4.54
N ARG A 163 -5.45 -7.14 3.22
CA ARG A 163 -6.05 -8.19 2.38
C ARG A 163 -5.49 -9.57 2.73
N ARG A 164 -4.18 -9.68 2.97
CA ARG A 164 -3.54 -10.92 3.45
C ARG A 164 -4.11 -11.36 4.79
N LEU A 165 -4.34 -10.43 5.72
CA LEU A 165 -4.98 -10.75 7.01
C LEU A 165 -6.45 -11.18 6.84
N VAL A 166 -7.22 -10.53 5.97
CA VAL A 166 -8.61 -10.92 5.67
C VAL A 166 -8.68 -12.33 5.08
N GLN A 167 -7.76 -12.68 4.18
CA GLN A 167 -7.67 -14.03 3.63
C GLN A 167 -7.28 -15.06 4.70
N ARG A 168 -6.31 -14.71 5.55
CA ARG A 168 -5.85 -15.57 6.65
C ARG A 168 -6.93 -15.85 7.69
N PHE A 169 -7.72 -14.84 8.06
CA PHE A 169 -8.82 -14.95 9.01
C PHE A 169 -10.17 -15.19 8.32
N GLY A 170 -10.18 -15.61 7.06
CA GLY A 170 -11.41 -15.73 6.26
C GLY A 170 -12.42 -16.71 6.84
N THR A 171 -11.95 -17.85 7.39
CA THR A 171 -12.81 -18.83 8.06
C THR A 171 -13.49 -18.26 9.29
N GLU A 172 -12.75 -17.55 10.12
CA GLU A 172 -13.26 -16.93 11.32
C GLU A 172 -14.19 -15.75 10.98
N LEU A 173 -13.87 -14.92 9.98
CA LEU A 173 -14.75 -13.84 9.51
C LEU A 173 -16.13 -14.35 9.06
N VAL A 174 -16.18 -15.49 8.37
CA VAL A 174 -17.44 -16.14 7.97
C VAL A 174 -18.23 -16.61 9.19
N MET A 175 -17.56 -17.14 10.23
CA MET A 175 -18.23 -17.52 11.48
C MET A 175 -18.85 -16.33 12.22
N PHE A 176 -18.32 -15.12 12.02
CA PHE A 176 -18.88 -13.87 12.55
C PHE A 176 -19.98 -13.27 11.66
N GLY A 177 -20.29 -13.89 10.52
CA GLY A 177 -21.32 -13.41 9.59
C GLY A 177 -20.82 -12.40 8.55
N ASN A 178 -19.51 -12.15 8.49
CA ASN A 178 -18.91 -11.24 7.51
C ASN A 178 -18.51 -11.98 6.23
N ASN A 179 -18.61 -11.29 5.09
CA ASN A 179 -18.21 -11.86 3.81
C ASN A 179 -16.77 -11.40 3.45
N PRO A 180 -15.74 -12.26 3.63
CA PRO A 180 -14.36 -11.89 3.37
C PRO A 180 -14.10 -11.58 1.88
N THR A 181 -14.86 -12.18 0.97
CA THR A 181 -14.70 -11.92 -0.48
C THR A 181 -15.16 -10.52 -0.88
N LYS A 182 -16.20 -10.01 -0.22
CA LYS A 182 -16.67 -8.63 -0.43
C LYS A 182 -15.64 -7.64 0.10
N ILE A 183 -15.17 -7.86 1.33
CA ILE A 183 -14.16 -7.02 1.98
C ILE A 183 -12.88 -6.97 1.12
N ASP A 184 -12.40 -8.12 0.61
CA ASP A 184 -11.22 -8.16 -0.25
C ASP A 184 -11.40 -7.37 -1.55
N LYS A 185 -12.56 -7.47 -2.19
CA LYS A 185 -12.88 -6.71 -3.40
C LYS A 185 -12.90 -5.20 -3.15
N ASP A 186 -13.52 -4.77 -2.06
CA ASP A 186 -13.60 -3.35 -1.70
C ASP A 186 -12.20 -2.81 -1.35
N LEU A 187 -11.39 -3.58 -0.61
CA LEU A 187 -9.99 -3.23 -0.34
C LEU A 187 -9.14 -3.16 -1.63
N LEU A 188 -9.35 -4.06 -2.58
CA LEU A 188 -8.68 -4.00 -3.89
C LEU A 188 -9.05 -2.71 -4.64
N GLN A 189 -10.33 -2.35 -4.65
CA GLN A 189 -10.77 -1.09 -5.28
C GLN A 189 -10.11 0.13 -4.61
N LEU A 190 -9.98 0.12 -3.28
CA LEU A 190 -9.28 1.18 -2.56
C LEU A 190 -7.79 1.22 -2.93
N GLN A 191 -7.14 0.07 -3.06
CA GLN A 191 -5.73 -0.05 -3.45
C GLN A 191 -5.50 0.58 -4.84
N GLU A 192 -6.35 0.28 -5.82
CA GLU A 192 -6.28 0.88 -7.16
C GLU A 192 -6.50 2.38 -7.12
N ARG A 193 -7.46 2.86 -6.33
CA ARG A 193 -7.69 4.30 -6.16
C ARG A 193 -6.51 5.02 -5.51
N ILE A 194 -5.85 4.42 -4.52
CA ILE A 194 -4.64 4.97 -3.89
C ILE A 194 -3.51 5.08 -4.92
N LYS A 195 -3.28 4.03 -5.71
CA LYS A 195 -2.26 4.04 -6.77
C LYS A 195 -2.56 5.13 -7.81
N ASN A 196 -3.78 5.17 -8.34
CA ASN A 196 -4.16 6.14 -9.37
C ASN A 196 -4.16 7.59 -8.86
N ALA A 197 -4.52 7.81 -7.59
CA ALA A 197 -4.58 9.15 -7.01
C ALA A 197 -3.20 9.74 -6.70
N ARG A 198 -2.18 8.88 -6.48
CA ARG A 198 -0.79 9.25 -6.19
C ARG A 198 0.14 9.18 -7.38
N GLN A 199 -0.23 8.46 -8.45
CA GLN A 199 0.46 8.50 -9.74
C GLN A 199 0.63 9.96 -10.21
N GLY A 200 1.89 10.38 -10.38
CA GLY A 200 2.25 11.73 -10.81
C GLY A 200 2.43 12.77 -9.69
N ILE A 201 2.31 12.38 -8.41
CA ILE A 201 2.64 13.25 -7.27
C ILE A 201 4.08 12.98 -6.84
N LEU A 202 4.98 13.92 -7.14
CA LEU A 202 6.36 13.87 -6.64
C LEU A 202 6.37 14.33 -5.18
N LYS A 203 6.78 13.46 -4.27
CA LYS A 203 6.93 13.82 -2.86
C LYS A 203 8.31 14.43 -2.66
N VAL A 204 8.36 15.67 -2.17
CA VAL A 204 9.63 16.28 -1.75
C VAL A 204 10.10 15.57 -0.49
N ILE A 205 11.18 14.82 -0.59
CA ILE A 205 11.78 14.06 0.51
C ILE A 205 12.62 15.00 1.38
N LYS A 206 13.40 15.87 0.75
CA LYS A 206 14.34 16.74 1.43
C LYS A 206 14.66 17.95 0.57
N VAL A 207 14.79 19.12 1.18
CA VAL A 207 15.28 20.33 0.52
C VAL A 207 16.58 20.71 1.21
N GLU A 208 17.69 20.70 0.49
CA GLU A 208 19.01 21.07 0.99
C GLU A 208 19.45 22.38 0.33
N GLY A 209 19.96 23.31 1.13
CA GLY A 209 20.63 24.50 0.62
C GLY A 209 22.10 24.18 0.37
N ILE A 210 22.59 24.50 -0.83
CA ILE A 210 24.02 24.50 -1.17
C ILE A 210 24.60 25.89 -0.82
N GLU A 211 25.85 25.92 -0.35
CA GLU A 211 26.57 27.14 0.05
C GLU A 211 26.66 28.22 -1.04
N ASP A 212 26.53 27.85 -2.33
CA ASP A 212 26.49 28.77 -3.48
C ASP A 212 25.09 29.39 -3.75
N GLY A 213 24.14 29.27 -2.82
CA GLY A 213 22.79 29.82 -2.97
C GLY A 213 21.84 28.99 -3.84
N GLY A 214 22.28 27.80 -4.28
CA GLY A 214 21.44 26.80 -4.92
C GLY A 214 20.59 26.00 -3.92
N THR A 215 19.41 25.56 -4.33
CA THR A 215 18.56 24.67 -3.53
C THR A 215 18.40 23.33 -4.24
N VAL A 216 18.80 22.25 -3.58
CA VAL A 216 18.60 20.87 -4.07
C VAL A 216 17.32 20.32 -3.47
N ILE A 217 16.39 19.95 -4.35
CA ILE A 217 15.14 19.32 -3.97
C ILE A 217 15.25 17.83 -4.28
N HIS A 218 15.33 17.01 -3.23
CA HIS A 218 15.29 15.56 -3.34
C HIS A 218 13.84 15.12 -3.53
N LEU A 219 13.53 14.58 -4.70
CA LEU A 219 12.19 14.13 -5.08
C LEU A 219 12.11 12.61 -5.04
N GLY A 220 11.09 12.09 -4.38
CA GLY A 220 10.71 10.68 -4.40
C GLY A 220 9.58 10.45 -5.38
N VAL A 221 9.69 9.37 -6.16
CA VAL A 221 8.61 8.86 -7.01
C VAL A 221 8.02 7.64 -6.30
N ASP A 222 6.72 7.70 -5.97
CA ASP A 222 5.90 6.55 -5.54
C ASP A 222 5.15 5.93 -6.73
#